data_AF-A0A834N9F1-F1
#
_entry.id   AF-A0A834N9F1-F1
#
_cell.length_a   1.000
_cell.length_b   1.000
_cell.length_c   1.000
_cell.angle_alpha   90.00
_cell.angle_beta   90.00
_cell.angle_gamma   90.00
#
_symmetry.space_group_name_H-M   'P 1'
#
loop_
_entity.id
_entity.type
_entity.pdbx_description
1 polymer ?
#
loop_
_entity_poly.entity_id
_entity_poly.type
_entity_poly.pdbx_seq_one_letter_code
_entity_poly.pdbx_strand_id
1 'polypeptide(L)'
;MTMVRRPLQRQPWLKTIPRRESVGGLSSESDGRGGCAWKGKEREGMAWGATVQGGSDGRDVVGGGCTPLSARVPATNDQPWSIHGGFIRQISFNGTRAVGVNVLYNNASRGKINARKEVILCAGTVNTVQLLLLSGIGPRKDLNKYQIRTVSDLPEVGKNLFDHMNVPVYVNLKAPVSLTLKKMQSIQEVAKYLLFGTGSLSSNRVLATARVNNSGIILFGMASTDEKLLKDIANYQTETFRSLFPAYNDTAHEGFLYLATCLRPKSRGNVTLKSRSIFDQPKIDPAYLQNDYDVRCTHEAINLAVETLNSPKFREFGARVHFPDFEECRHFRQDYRDQDYSECVMRIAGVTSHHPCGTCRMGTDDNSVVDEKLRVRGVIGLRIMDASILPSPISGTPNSVLIAMAERAFDVITERTSN
;
A
#
# COMPACT_ATOMS: atom_id res chain seq x y z
N MET A 1 12.35 -2.74 30.95
CA MET A 1 12.92 -3.38 29.76
C MET A 1 12.36 -4.79 29.72
N THR A 2 11.62 -5.17 28.66
CA THR A 2 11.07 -6.53 28.57
C THR A 2 11.50 -7.11 27.23
N MET A 3 12.62 -7.82 27.19
CA MET A 3 12.90 -8.74 26.10
C MET A 3 11.92 -9.91 26.26
N VAL A 4 10.87 -9.94 25.45
CA VAL A 4 9.88 -11.01 25.51
C VAL A 4 10.31 -12.11 24.54
N ARG A 5 10.77 -13.24 25.08
CA ARG A 5 10.76 -14.51 24.35
C ARG A 5 9.28 -14.94 24.23
N ARG A 6 8.72 -15.01 23.02
CA ARG A 6 7.36 -15.53 22.82
C ARG A 6 7.41 -17.05 22.67
N PRO A 7 6.68 -17.84 23.49
CA PRO A 7 6.52 -19.26 23.22
C PRO A 7 5.50 -19.46 22.08
N LEU A 8 5.86 -20.28 21.09
CA LEU A 8 4.85 -20.98 20.29
C LEU A 8 4.24 -22.07 21.19
N GLN A 9 2.93 -22.03 21.42
CA GLN A 9 2.25 -23.17 22.03
C GLN A 9 2.43 -24.40 21.13
N ARG A 10 3.06 -25.46 21.65
CA ARG A 10 2.90 -26.79 21.07
C ARG A 10 1.43 -27.20 21.29
N GLN A 11 0.72 -27.52 20.23
CA GLN A 11 -0.57 -28.21 20.31
C GLN A 11 -0.46 -29.56 19.58
N PRO A 12 -0.86 -30.68 20.20
CA PRO A 12 -0.55 -32.01 19.73
C PRO A 12 -1.70 -32.63 18.94
N TRP A 13 -1.80 -32.41 17.62
CA TRP A 13 -2.69 -33.23 16.77
C TRP A 13 -2.10 -33.39 15.36
N LEU A 14 -1.33 -34.46 15.17
CA LEU A 14 -0.96 -35.02 13.87
C LEU A 14 -1.61 -36.40 13.78
N LYS A 15 -2.72 -36.50 13.06
CA LYS A 15 -3.08 -37.74 12.37
C LYS A 15 -3.27 -37.40 10.89
N THR A 16 -2.21 -37.69 10.14
CA THR A 16 -2.21 -38.25 8.77
C THR A 16 -3.39 -37.89 7.86
N ILE A 17 -3.11 -37.16 6.78
CA ILE A 17 -3.89 -37.24 5.53
C ILE A 17 -2.91 -37.46 4.35
N PRO A 18 -3.19 -38.38 3.41
CA PRO A 18 -2.20 -38.94 2.48
C PRO A 18 -1.93 -38.05 1.25
N ARG A 19 -0.93 -38.48 0.48
CA ARG A 19 -0.44 -37.89 -0.77
C ARG A 19 -1.53 -37.68 -1.84
N ARG A 20 -1.28 -36.66 -2.68
CA ARG A 20 -1.97 -36.33 -3.94
C ARG A 20 -2.31 -37.57 -4.79
N GLU A 21 -3.55 -37.61 -5.27
CA GLU A 21 -3.91 -38.18 -6.57
C GLU A 21 -4.69 -37.13 -7.39
N SER A 22 -4.46 -37.16 -8.69
CA SER A 22 -5.12 -36.40 -9.74
C SER A 22 -6.62 -36.71 -9.86
N VAL A 23 -7.42 -35.77 -10.36
CA VAL A 23 -8.49 -35.93 -11.39
C VAL A 23 -9.42 -34.71 -11.43
N GLY A 24 -9.74 -34.26 -12.65
CA GLY A 24 -11.11 -33.91 -13.05
C GLY A 24 -11.59 -32.48 -12.81
N GLY A 25 -11.95 -31.80 -13.90
CA GLY A 25 -12.63 -30.50 -13.86
C GLY A 25 -13.99 -30.56 -13.17
N LEU A 26 -14.34 -29.49 -12.48
CA LEU A 26 -15.68 -29.23 -11.96
C LEU A 26 -16.03 -27.75 -12.17
N SER A 27 -17.11 -27.55 -12.91
CA SER A 27 -17.91 -26.34 -13.01
C SER A 27 -18.35 -25.84 -11.63
N SER A 28 -18.26 -24.53 -11.39
CA SER A 28 -18.78 -23.90 -10.17
C SER A 28 -20.03 -23.07 -10.49
N GLU A 29 -21.19 -23.53 -10.05
CA GLU A 29 -22.34 -22.67 -9.76
C GLU A 29 -22.01 -21.81 -8.52
N SER A 30 -22.27 -20.51 -8.62
CA SER A 30 -21.99 -19.52 -7.58
C SER A 30 -23.15 -19.43 -6.60
N ASP A 31 -22.98 -19.94 -5.38
CA ASP A 31 -23.90 -19.61 -4.28
C ASP A 31 -23.40 -18.33 -3.60
N GLY A 32 -24.15 -17.23 -3.80
CA GLY A 32 -23.77 -15.84 -3.55
C GLY A 32 -23.59 -15.41 -2.09
N ARG A 33 -22.71 -16.07 -1.33
CA ARG A 33 -22.32 -15.68 0.04
C ARG A 33 -20.83 -15.34 0.11
N GLY A 34 -20.48 -14.16 -0.40
CA GLY A 34 -19.16 -13.56 -0.21
C GLY A 34 -18.99 -13.03 1.22
N GLY A 35 -18.58 -13.89 2.14
CA GLY A 35 -18.21 -13.49 3.51
C GLY A 35 -17.05 -14.34 4.04
N CYS A 36 -15.89 -13.73 4.22
CA CYS A 36 -14.77 -14.35 4.95
C CYS A 36 -14.83 -13.91 6.42
N ALA A 37 -15.36 -14.77 7.29
CA ALA A 37 -15.24 -14.63 8.74
C ALA A 37 -14.16 -15.59 9.24
N TRP A 38 -13.11 -15.06 9.88
CA TRP A 38 -12.07 -15.88 10.50
C TRP A 38 -12.38 -16.13 11.97
N LYS A 39 -12.52 -17.40 12.37
CA LYS A 39 -12.48 -17.86 13.76
C LYS A 39 -11.18 -18.63 13.97
N GLY A 40 -10.17 -17.99 14.55
CA GLY A 40 -8.90 -18.63 14.90
C GLY A 40 -8.08 -17.80 15.89
N LYS A 41 -6.98 -18.34 16.40
CA LYS A 41 -6.04 -17.64 17.31
C LYS A 41 -4.61 -17.66 16.76
N GLU A 42 -4.46 -17.65 15.43
CA GLU A 42 -3.16 -17.76 14.74
C GLU A 42 -2.76 -16.47 14.02
N ARG A 43 -1.45 -16.21 13.95
CA ARG A 43 -0.87 -15.11 13.17
C ARG A 43 -0.27 -15.68 11.90
N GLU A 44 -1.07 -15.74 10.85
CA GLU A 44 -0.60 -15.89 9.47
C GLU A 44 -0.90 -14.59 8.71
N GLY A 45 0.02 -14.15 7.86
CA GLY A 45 -0.21 -12.99 7.00
C GLY A 45 -1.26 -13.32 5.94
N MET A 46 -2.35 -12.57 5.88
CA MET A 46 -3.28 -12.66 4.75
C MET A 46 -2.64 -12.00 3.52
N ALA A 47 -2.39 -12.79 2.48
CA ALA A 47 -2.24 -12.29 1.12
C ALA A 47 -3.57 -12.43 0.40
N TRP A 48 -4.01 -11.36 -0.27
CA TRP A 48 -5.21 -11.38 -1.09
C TRP A 48 -4.85 -11.88 -2.50
N GLY A 49 -5.50 -12.96 -2.92
CA GLY A 49 -5.46 -13.46 -4.30
C GLY A 49 -6.68 -12.95 -5.06
N ALA A 50 -6.48 -12.52 -6.30
CA ALA A 50 -7.55 -12.18 -7.23
C ALA A 50 -7.83 -13.40 -8.10
N THR A 51 -9.09 -13.86 -8.17
CA THR A 51 -9.51 -14.78 -9.25
C THR A 51 -9.93 -13.91 -10.43
N VAL A 52 -9.14 -13.96 -11.50
CA VAL A 52 -9.44 -13.24 -12.76
C VAL A 52 -10.42 -14.06 -13.57
N GLN A 53 -11.64 -13.55 -13.80
CA GLN A 53 -12.47 -14.01 -14.91
C GLN A 53 -12.16 -13.11 -16.11
N GLY A 54 -11.42 -13.64 -17.08
CA GLY A 54 -11.08 -12.92 -18.30
C GLY A 54 -12.31 -12.80 -19.21
N GLY A 55 -12.73 -11.57 -19.51
CA GLY A 55 -13.63 -11.28 -20.61
C GLY A 55 -12.88 -11.32 -21.95
N SER A 56 -13.52 -11.82 -23.00
CA SER A 56 -12.93 -11.95 -24.34
C SER A 56 -12.65 -10.62 -25.06
N ASP A 57 -12.90 -9.48 -24.40
CA ASP A 57 -12.77 -8.13 -24.93
C ASP A 57 -11.69 -7.27 -24.22
N GLY A 58 -10.84 -7.90 -23.40
CA GLY A 58 -9.75 -7.20 -22.68
C GLY A 58 -10.19 -6.45 -21.42
N ARG A 59 -11.44 -6.64 -20.96
CA ARG A 59 -11.93 -6.17 -19.66
C ARG A 59 -11.82 -7.28 -18.63
N ASP A 60 -11.03 -7.05 -17.58
CA ASP A 60 -10.91 -7.96 -16.44
C ASP A 60 -11.76 -7.42 -15.27
N VAL A 61 -12.77 -8.21 -14.87
CA VAL A 61 -13.53 -7.99 -13.64
C VAL A 61 -13.09 -9.05 -12.63
N VAL A 62 -12.58 -8.60 -11.49
CA VAL A 62 -12.11 -9.49 -10.42
C VAL A 62 -13.12 -9.45 -9.28
N GLY A 63 -13.74 -10.60 -9.00
CA GLY A 63 -14.40 -10.86 -7.72
C GLY A 63 -13.37 -11.21 -6.65
N GLY A 64 -13.44 -10.54 -5.50
CA GLY A 64 -12.52 -10.81 -4.38
C GLY A 64 -12.77 -12.20 -3.78
N GLY A 65 -11.73 -13.04 -3.72
CA GLY A 65 -11.73 -14.31 -2.99
C GLY A 65 -10.49 -14.40 -2.10
N CYS A 66 -10.62 -14.84 -0.86
CA CYS A 66 -9.48 -15.05 0.02
C CYS A 66 -8.85 -16.42 -0.27
N THR A 67 -7.57 -16.46 -0.62
CA THR A 67 -6.78 -17.69 -0.63
C THR A 67 -5.68 -17.57 0.43
N PRO A 68 -5.66 -18.41 1.47
CA PRO A 68 -4.57 -18.38 2.44
C PRO A 68 -3.27 -18.86 1.78
N LEU A 69 -2.26 -17.99 1.76
CA LEU A 69 -0.88 -18.36 1.48
C LEU A 69 -0.21 -18.71 2.81
N SER A 70 0.05 -20.00 3.05
CA SER A 70 0.86 -20.40 4.21
C SER A 70 2.35 -20.27 3.87
N ALA A 71 3.01 -19.29 4.47
CA ALA A 71 4.46 -19.24 4.51
C ALA A 71 4.97 -20.28 5.51
N ARG A 72 5.64 -21.33 5.02
CA ARG A 72 6.29 -22.32 5.89
C ARG A 72 7.59 -21.74 6.42
N VAL A 73 7.54 -21.12 7.60
CA VAL A 73 8.76 -20.90 8.39
C VAL A 73 9.17 -22.25 8.99
N PRO A 74 10.34 -22.81 8.65
CA PRO A 74 10.82 -24.02 9.30
C PRO A 74 10.96 -23.74 10.80
N ALA A 75 10.37 -24.58 11.64
CA ALA A 75 10.50 -24.48 13.08
C ALA A 75 11.97 -24.69 13.49
N THR A 76 12.71 -23.61 13.67
CA THR A 76 13.99 -23.63 14.39
C THR A 76 13.71 -23.51 15.89
N ASN A 77 14.44 -24.26 16.72
CA ASN A 77 14.32 -24.18 18.18
C ASN A 77 14.71 -22.80 18.75
N ASP A 78 15.30 -21.93 17.94
CA ASP A 78 15.57 -20.53 18.28
C ASP A 78 14.40 -19.63 17.87
N GLN A 79 13.66 -19.15 18.88
CA GLN A 79 12.70 -18.08 18.70
C GLN A 79 13.43 -16.77 18.38
N PRO A 80 13.02 -16.00 17.36
CA PRO A 80 13.62 -14.71 17.07
C PRO A 80 13.36 -13.73 18.22
N TRP A 81 14.36 -12.92 18.54
CA TRP A 81 14.21 -11.80 19.47
C TRP A 81 13.55 -10.63 18.75
N SER A 82 12.48 -10.06 19.33
CA SER A 82 11.93 -8.78 18.89
C SER A 82 12.12 -7.72 19.97
N ILE A 83 12.67 -6.58 19.60
CA ILE A 83 12.81 -5.42 20.47
C ILE A 83 11.75 -4.40 20.07
N HIS A 84 10.93 -4.00 21.03
CA HIS A 84 9.91 -2.95 20.86
C HIS A 84 10.29 -1.71 21.68
N GLY A 85 9.78 -0.55 21.29
CA GLY A 85 9.97 0.70 22.04
C GLY A 85 11.34 1.35 21.87
N GLY A 86 11.85 1.38 20.62
CA GLY A 86 13.04 2.14 20.26
C GLY A 86 13.10 2.42 18.76
N PHE A 87 13.84 3.47 18.40
CA PHE A 87 14.06 3.94 17.03
C PHE A 87 15.49 3.65 16.59
N ILE A 88 15.64 3.09 15.39
CA ILE A 88 16.95 2.97 14.75
C ILE A 88 17.36 4.35 14.25
N ARG A 89 18.50 4.85 14.72
CA ARG A 89 18.99 6.19 14.35
C ARG A 89 19.98 6.18 13.20
N GLN A 90 20.80 5.14 13.15
CA GLN A 90 21.92 5.06 12.24
C GLN A 90 22.44 3.62 12.15
N ILE A 91 22.96 3.25 10.99
CA ILE A 91 23.73 2.02 10.78
C ILE A 91 25.17 2.27 11.24
N SER A 92 25.76 1.30 11.91
CA SER A 92 27.16 1.34 12.34
C SER A 92 28.06 0.66 11.31
N PHE A 93 29.24 1.23 11.04
CA PHE A 93 30.19 0.70 10.05
C PHE A 93 31.60 0.47 10.62
N ASN A 94 32.30 -0.50 10.03
CA ASN A 94 33.76 -0.60 10.04
C ASN A 94 34.23 -0.54 8.58
N GLY A 95 34.86 0.57 8.17
CA GLY A 95 35.07 0.88 6.76
C GLY A 95 33.73 0.97 6.01
N THR A 96 33.55 0.14 4.99
CA THR A 96 32.28 0.00 4.23
C THR A 96 31.42 -1.17 4.71
N ARG A 97 31.83 -1.91 5.74
CA ARG A 97 31.06 -3.05 6.28
C ARG A 97 30.08 -2.57 7.34
N ALA A 98 28.79 -2.84 7.14
CA ALA A 98 27.77 -2.68 8.17
C ALA A 98 28.01 -3.71 9.29
N VAL A 99 28.14 -3.23 10.53
CA VAL A 99 28.42 -4.06 11.71
C VAL A 99 27.29 -4.06 12.73
N GLY A 100 26.21 -3.32 12.48
CA GLY A 100 25.09 -3.22 13.40
C GLY A 100 24.30 -1.92 13.25
N VAL A 101 23.48 -1.61 14.26
CA VAL A 101 22.63 -0.42 14.32
C VAL A 101 22.71 0.26 15.67
N ASN A 102 22.57 1.59 15.66
CA ASN A 102 22.43 2.42 16.85
C ASN A 102 20.95 2.67 17.12
N VAL A 103 20.53 2.41 18.36
CA VAL A 103 19.12 2.47 18.79
C VAL A 103 18.96 3.58 19.82
N LEU A 104 17.89 4.36 19.73
CA LEU A 104 17.38 5.18 20.83
C LEU A 104 16.11 4.55 21.37
N TYR A 105 16.15 4.13 22.62
CA TYR A 105 15.00 3.57 23.31
C TYR A 105 14.04 4.67 23.79
N ASN A 106 12.79 4.32 24.04
CA ASN A 106 11.77 5.27 24.49
C ASN A 106 12.10 5.98 25.82
N ASN A 107 12.92 5.38 26.67
CA ASN A 107 13.45 6.01 27.89
C ASN A 107 14.63 6.96 27.62
N ALA A 108 14.80 7.38 26.36
CA ALA A 108 15.91 8.19 25.86
C ALA A 108 17.32 7.56 26.01
N SER A 109 17.44 6.32 26.47
CA SER A 109 18.73 5.64 26.52
C SER A 109 19.19 5.20 25.13
N ARG A 110 20.51 5.14 24.93
CA ARG A 110 21.12 4.75 23.66
C ARG A 110 21.68 3.33 23.78
N GLY A 111 21.52 2.55 22.71
CA GLY A 111 22.09 1.21 22.60
C GLY A 111 22.73 0.97 21.25
N LYS A 112 23.52 -0.10 21.18
CA LYS A 112 24.09 -0.62 19.94
C LYS A 112 23.77 -2.09 19.82
N ILE A 113 23.27 -2.50 18.67
CA ILE A 113 23.00 -3.91 18.35
C ILE A 113 23.96 -4.30 17.23
N ASN A 114 24.87 -5.22 17.52
CA ASN A 114 25.86 -5.69 16.54
C ASN A 114 25.30 -6.83 15.69
N ALA A 115 25.59 -6.80 14.40
CA ALA A 115 25.26 -7.85 13.45
C ALA A 115 26.52 -8.61 13.05
N ARG A 116 26.53 -9.94 13.25
CA ARG A 116 27.67 -10.78 12.85
C ARG A 116 27.75 -10.95 11.33
N LYS A 117 26.61 -11.23 10.70
CA LYS A 117 26.50 -11.48 9.25
C LYS A 117 26.12 -10.21 8.51
N GLU A 118 24.86 -9.83 8.61
CA GLU A 118 24.28 -8.75 7.79
C GLU A 118 23.23 -7.96 8.57
N VAL A 119 22.98 -6.73 8.14
CA VAL A 119 21.83 -5.90 8.51
C VAL A 119 20.87 -5.87 7.32
N ILE A 120 19.58 -6.09 7.55
CA ILE A 120 18.54 -6.03 6.52
C ILE A 120 17.57 -4.90 6.90
N LEU A 121 17.44 -3.90 6.03
CA LEU A 121 16.51 -2.79 6.23
C LEU A 121 15.13 -3.16 5.68
N CYS A 122 14.12 -3.03 6.52
CA CYS A 122 12.71 -3.16 6.16
C CYS A 122 11.92 -1.95 6.69
N ALA A 123 12.49 -0.74 6.59
CA ALA A 123 11.90 0.47 7.19
C ALA A 123 10.87 1.15 6.28
N GLY A 124 10.67 0.62 5.07
CA GLY A 124 9.73 1.13 4.07
C GLY A 124 10.33 2.26 3.24
N THR A 125 9.60 2.64 2.19
CA THR A 125 10.06 3.56 1.13
C THR A 125 10.67 4.87 1.63
N VAL A 126 10.12 5.44 2.70
CA VAL A 126 10.56 6.74 3.22
C VAL A 126 11.67 6.58 4.26
N ASN A 127 11.44 5.77 5.29
CA ASN A 127 12.36 5.70 6.43
C ASN A 127 13.65 4.94 6.09
N THR A 128 13.63 4.02 5.12
CA THR A 128 14.85 3.38 4.62
C THR A 128 15.79 4.43 4.02
N VAL A 129 15.27 5.35 3.20
CA VAL A 129 16.06 6.46 2.64
C VAL A 129 16.62 7.34 3.74
N GLN A 130 15.78 7.78 4.68
CA GLN A 130 16.24 8.62 5.79
C GLN A 130 17.36 7.95 6.57
N LEU A 131 17.22 6.66 6.89
CA LEU A 131 18.23 5.90 7.61
C LEU A 131 19.53 5.75 6.81
N LEU A 132 19.47 5.48 5.52
CA LEU A 132 20.67 5.41 4.65
C LEU A 132 21.38 6.76 4.61
N LEU A 133 20.66 7.85 4.35
CA LEU A 133 21.22 9.19 4.26
C LEU A 133 21.87 9.62 5.58
N LEU A 134 21.20 9.43 6.72
CA LEU A 134 21.78 9.71 8.05
C LEU A 134 22.98 8.81 8.39
N SER A 135 23.05 7.65 7.77
CA SER A 135 24.16 6.69 7.90
C SER A 135 25.31 6.95 6.94
N GLY A 136 25.22 7.99 6.10
CA GLY A 136 26.26 8.35 5.14
C GLY A 136 26.22 7.56 3.82
N ILE A 137 25.09 6.92 3.49
CA ILE A 137 24.87 6.23 2.24
C ILE A 137 23.88 7.05 1.40
N GLY A 138 24.35 7.61 0.29
CA GLY A 138 23.51 8.42 -0.61
C GLY A 138 24.32 9.46 -1.40
N PRO A 139 23.66 10.46 -2.01
CA PRO A 139 24.34 11.44 -2.84
C PRO A 139 25.33 12.28 -2.01
N ARG A 140 26.63 12.19 -2.29
CA ARG A 140 27.67 12.90 -1.51
C ARG A 140 27.40 14.40 -1.37
N LYS A 141 26.91 15.04 -2.44
CA LYS A 141 26.55 16.47 -2.41
C LYS A 141 25.48 16.77 -1.37
N ASP A 142 24.49 15.90 -1.20
CA ASP A 142 23.41 16.10 -0.23
C ASP A 142 23.86 15.76 1.19
N LEU A 143 24.67 14.72 1.36
CA LEU A 143 25.28 14.37 2.65
C LEU A 143 26.16 15.50 3.20
N ASN A 144 26.94 16.15 2.32
CA ASN A 144 27.80 17.27 2.68
C ASN A 144 27.04 18.49 3.18
N LYS A 145 25.83 18.79 2.64
CA LYS A 145 24.97 19.89 3.13
C LYS A 145 24.65 19.75 4.62
N TYR A 146 24.58 18.52 5.09
CA TYR A 146 24.30 18.18 6.47
C TYR A 146 25.55 17.75 7.25
N GLN A 147 26.76 17.94 6.70
CA GLN A 147 28.03 17.52 7.32
C GLN A 147 28.01 16.05 7.77
N ILE A 148 27.38 15.19 6.97
CA ILE A 148 27.36 13.75 7.18
C ILE A 148 28.53 13.16 6.38
N ARG A 149 29.41 12.42 7.07
CA ARG A 149 30.51 11.71 6.41
C ARG A 149 29.95 10.65 5.46
N THR A 150 30.34 10.71 4.20
CA THR A 150 29.99 9.68 3.21
C THR A 150 30.71 8.36 3.50
N VAL A 151 29.93 7.29 3.58
CA VAL A 151 30.36 5.88 3.62
C VAL A 151 30.34 5.30 2.22
N SER A 152 29.26 5.54 1.48
CA SER A 152 29.11 5.14 0.08
C SER A 152 28.34 6.23 -0.69
N ASP A 153 28.89 6.64 -1.83
CA ASP A 153 28.30 7.65 -2.70
C ASP A 153 27.32 6.99 -3.67
N LEU A 154 26.04 7.01 -3.31
CA LEU A 154 24.96 6.41 -4.08
C LEU A 154 23.97 7.51 -4.50
N PRO A 155 24.17 8.16 -5.65
CA PRO A 155 23.37 9.32 -6.06
C PRO A 155 21.89 8.98 -6.29
N GLU A 156 21.53 7.70 -6.40
CA GLU A 156 20.16 7.24 -6.67
C GLU A 156 19.35 6.96 -5.39
N VAL A 157 19.97 7.01 -4.21
CA VAL A 157 19.24 6.88 -2.93
C VAL A 157 18.25 8.02 -2.77
N GLY A 158 16.98 7.68 -2.58
CA GLY A 158 15.88 8.63 -2.41
C GLY A 158 15.25 9.10 -3.72
N LYS A 159 15.80 8.76 -4.89
CA LYS A 159 15.20 9.09 -6.20
C LYS A 159 14.20 8.02 -6.65
N ASN A 160 13.53 8.24 -7.77
CA ASN A 160 12.59 7.27 -8.34
C ASN A 160 11.42 6.93 -7.38
N LEU A 161 11.03 7.87 -6.52
CA LEU A 161 9.79 7.73 -5.76
C LEU A 161 8.63 7.69 -6.75
N PHE A 162 7.81 6.66 -6.66
CA PHE A 162 6.51 6.61 -7.32
C PHE A 162 5.47 6.10 -6.35
N ASP A 163 4.24 6.50 -6.59
CA ASP A 163 3.07 6.09 -5.83
C ASP A 163 1.87 6.10 -6.80
N HIS A 164 0.82 5.39 -6.45
CA HIS A 164 -0.47 5.54 -7.11
C HIS A 164 -1.16 6.77 -6.53
N MET A 165 -1.63 7.67 -7.40
CA MET A 165 -2.52 8.76 -7.01
C MET A 165 -3.95 8.31 -7.31
N ASN A 166 -4.84 8.45 -6.33
CA ASN A 166 -6.27 8.25 -6.47
C ASN A 166 -6.98 9.59 -6.66
N VAL A 167 -7.96 9.60 -7.55
CA VAL A 167 -8.94 10.68 -7.67
C VAL A 167 -10.28 10.14 -7.17
N PRO A 168 -10.82 10.66 -6.06
CA PRO A 168 -12.13 10.28 -5.59
C PRO A 168 -13.21 10.83 -6.52
N VAL A 169 -14.09 9.95 -7.00
CA VAL A 169 -15.30 10.32 -7.74
C VAL A 169 -16.49 9.83 -6.93
N TYR A 170 -17.22 10.76 -6.32
CA TYR A 170 -18.36 10.45 -5.47
C TYR A 170 -19.61 10.18 -6.31
N VAL A 171 -20.37 9.14 -5.95
CA VAL A 171 -21.61 8.76 -6.63
C VAL A 171 -22.74 8.69 -5.60
N ASN A 172 -23.77 9.50 -5.81
CA ASN A 172 -25.02 9.46 -5.06
C ASN A 172 -25.89 8.29 -5.53
N LEU A 173 -26.57 7.62 -4.60
CA LEU A 173 -27.59 6.61 -4.90
C LEU A 173 -28.94 7.06 -4.38
N LYS A 174 -30.01 6.73 -5.11
CA LYS A 174 -31.40 6.88 -4.62
C LYS A 174 -31.85 5.65 -3.82
N ALA A 175 -31.37 4.47 -4.21
CA ALA A 175 -31.72 3.23 -3.53
C ALA A 175 -30.92 3.06 -2.22
N PRO A 176 -31.53 2.56 -1.14
CA PRO A 176 -30.89 2.43 0.17
C PRO A 176 -29.99 1.18 0.30
N VAL A 177 -29.13 0.95 -0.69
CA VAL A 177 -28.35 -0.29 -0.84
C VAL A 177 -26.88 -0.16 -0.40
N SER A 178 -26.41 1.05 -0.11
CA SER A 178 -24.99 1.28 0.19
C SER A 178 -24.64 1.07 1.68
N LEU A 179 -23.33 1.04 1.97
CA LEU A 179 -22.79 0.96 3.32
C LEU A 179 -22.62 2.36 3.91
N THR A 180 -23.65 2.84 4.61
CA THR A 180 -23.67 4.12 5.32
C THR A 180 -23.11 3.99 6.73
N LEU A 181 -22.58 5.08 7.28
CA LEU A 181 -22.09 5.16 8.65
C LEU A 181 -23.17 4.75 9.65
N LYS A 182 -24.41 5.21 9.46
CA LYS A 182 -25.57 4.83 10.28
C LYS A 182 -25.83 3.32 10.27
N LYS A 183 -25.75 2.65 9.11
CA LYS A 183 -25.93 1.18 9.02
C LYS A 183 -24.79 0.45 9.73
N MET A 184 -23.55 0.88 9.52
CA MET A 184 -22.36 0.23 10.10
C MET A 184 -22.26 0.39 11.62
N GLN A 185 -22.68 1.54 12.15
CA GLN A 185 -22.67 1.82 13.59
C GLN A 185 -23.93 1.32 14.32
N SER A 186 -24.83 0.63 13.62
CA SER A 186 -26.00 0.02 14.26
C SER A 186 -25.57 -1.04 15.28
N ILE A 187 -26.30 -1.12 16.38
CA ILE A 187 -26.04 -2.09 17.46
C ILE A 187 -26.02 -3.52 16.91
N GLN A 188 -26.89 -3.83 15.93
CA GLN A 188 -26.96 -5.14 15.30
C GLN A 188 -25.68 -5.48 14.54
N GLU A 189 -25.13 -4.57 13.72
CA GLU A 189 -23.89 -4.81 12.98
C GLU A 189 -22.69 -4.92 13.92
N VAL A 190 -22.62 -4.06 14.95
CA VAL A 190 -21.58 -4.13 15.99
C VAL A 190 -21.64 -5.47 16.74
N ALA A 191 -22.84 -5.91 17.14
CA ALA A 191 -23.02 -7.19 17.84
C ALA A 191 -22.65 -8.39 16.95
N LYS A 192 -23.06 -8.40 15.67
CA LYS A 192 -22.66 -9.45 14.71
C LYS A 192 -21.14 -9.57 14.62
N TYR A 193 -20.46 -8.44 14.52
CA TYR A 193 -19.01 -8.42 14.44
C TYR A 193 -18.35 -8.94 15.72
N LEU A 194 -18.77 -8.43 16.89
CA LEU A 194 -18.16 -8.83 18.17
C LEU A 194 -18.42 -10.29 18.56
N LEU A 195 -19.63 -10.80 18.29
CA LEU A 195 -20.01 -12.16 18.69
C LEU A 195 -19.61 -13.22 17.67
N PHE A 196 -19.62 -12.88 16.37
CA PHE A 196 -19.47 -13.87 15.29
C PHE A 196 -18.36 -13.55 14.30
N GLY A 197 -17.77 -12.36 14.32
CA GLY A 197 -16.79 -11.91 13.33
C GLY A 197 -17.40 -11.74 11.93
N THR A 198 -18.71 -11.49 11.84
CA THR A 198 -19.45 -11.35 10.59
C THR A 198 -20.09 -9.95 10.46
N GLY A 199 -20.64 -9.65 9.28
CA GLY A 199 -21.36 -8.40 9.00
C GLY A 199 -20.51 -7.36 8.28
N SER A 200 -21.03 -6.15 8.15
CA SER A 200 -20.41 -5.09 7.35
C SER A 200 -19.07 -4.62 7.92
N LEU A 201 -18.91 -4.72 9.25
CA LEU A 201 -17.67 -4.36 9.95
C LEU A 201 -16.54 -5.38 9.75
N SER A 202 -16.82 -6.59 9.25
CA SER A 202 -15.78 -7.55 8.85
C SER A 202 -15.28 -7.34 7.42
N SER A 203 -15.71 -6.26 6.75
CA SER A 203 -15.30 -5.91 5.38
C SER A 203 -14.29 -4.78 5.37
N ASN A 204 -13.37 -4.81 4.39
CA ASN A 204 -12.42 -3.73 4.11
C ASN A 204 -13.05 -2.60 3.26
N ARG A 205 -14.36 -2.70 2.94
CA ARG A 205 -15.16 -1.76 2.15
C ARG A 205 -14.76 -1.62 0.67
N VAL A 206 -13.77 -2.37 0.18
CA VAL A 206 -13.54 -2.50 -1.27
C VAL A 206 -14.57 -3.48 -1.82
N LEU A 207 -15.55 -2.99 -2.57
CA LEU A 207 -16.64 -3.82 -3.10
C LEU A 207 -16.28 -4.44 -4.45
N ALA A 208 -15.49 -3.73 -5.25
CA ALA A 208 -15.04 -4.20 -6.55
C ALA A 208 -13.79 -3.43 -7.01
N THR A 209 -13.06 -4.03 -7.93
CA THR A 209 -12.00 -3.36 -8.70
C THR A 209 -12.16 -3.70 -10.17
N ALA A 210 -11.89 -2.74 -11.04
CA ALA A 210 -11.83 -2.97 -12.49
C ALA A 210 -10.65 -2.23 -13.09
N ARG A 211 -10.17 -2.71 -14.23
CA ARG A 211 -9.10 -2.06 -14.98
C ARG A 211 -9.31 -2.20 -16.47
N VAL A 212 -8.85 -1.19 -17.20
CA VAL A 212 -8.66 -1.24 -18.66
C VAL A 212 -7.27 -0.67 -18.93
N ASN A 213 -6.42 -1.44 -19.61
CA ASN A 213 -5.00 -1.08 -19.80
C ASN A 213 -4.30 -0.76 -18.46
N ASN A 214 -3.78 0.46 -18.33
CA ASN A 214 -3.12 0.97 -17.12
C ASN A 214 -4.04 1.84 -16.26
N SER A 215 -5.32 1.94 -16.59
CA SER A 215 -6.31 2.75 -15.89
C SER A 215 -7.14 1.84 -14.99
N GLY A 216 -7.13 2.12 -13.68
CA GLY A 216 -7.76 1.29 -12.66
C GLY A 216 -8.80 2.06 -11.86
N ILE A 217 -9.85 1.37 -11.45
CA ILE A 217 -10.86 1.90 -10.54
C ILE A 217 -11.07 0.94 -9.37
N ILE A 218 -11.25 1.50 -8.18
CA ILE A 218 -11.67 0.77 -6.98
C ILE A 218 -13.04 1.33 -6.59
N LEU A 219 -14.05 0.46 -6.54
CA LEU A 219 -15.35 0.80 -5.97
C LEU A 219 -15.25 0.61 -4.46
N PHE A 220 -15.22 1.72 -3.75
CA PHE A 220 -15.16 1.79 -2.30
C PHE A 220 -16.55 2.07 -1.73
N GLY A 221 -17.07 1.14 -0.93
CA GLY A 221 -18.37 1.18 -0.27
C GLY A 221 -18.40 2.19 0.87
N MET A 222 -18.16 3.46 0.54
CA MET A 222 -18.15 4.59 1.43
C MET A 222 -19.18 5.61 1.00
N ALA A 223 -20.40 5.40 1.49
CA ALA A 223 -21.54 6.27 1.25
C ALA A 223 -21.45 7.53 2.12
N SER A 224 -21.34 7.35 3.43
CA SER A 224 -21.11 8.43 4.38
C SER A 224 -19.88 8.13 5.23
N THR A 225 -19.23 9.19 5.69
CA THR A 225 -17.97 9.14 6.42
C THR A 225 -17.93 10.21 7.48
N ASP A 226 -17.13 9.96 8.51
CA ASP A 226 -16.76 11.00 9.47
C ASP A 226 -15.81 12.00 8.79
N GLU A 227 -16.18 13.28 8.78
CA GLU A 227 -15.41 14.36 8.14
C GLU A 227 -14.00 14.44 8.74
N LYS A 228 -13.89 14.41 10.08
CA LYS A 228 -12.61 14.58 10.78
C LYS A 228 -11.65 13.45 10.42
N LEU A 229 -12.09 12.20 10.55
CA LEU A 229 -11.27 11.03 10.29
C LEU A 229 -10.76 11.00 8.84
N LEU A 230 -11.63 11.25 7.86
CA LEU A 230 -11.23 11.13 6.46
C LEU A 230 -10.34 12.30 6.02
N LYS A 231 -10.55 13.52 6.55
CA LYS A 231 -9.65 14.65 6.33
C LYS A 231 -8.27 14.41 6.91
N ASP A 232 -8.18 13.87 8.13
CA ASP A 232 -6.90 13.58 8.77
C ASP A 232 -6.11 12.52 7.99
N ILE A 233 -6.78 11.49 7.46
CA ILE A 233 -6.14 10.42 6.67
C ILE A 233 -5.73 10.93 5.28
N ALA A 234 -6.62 11.63 4.58
CA ALA A 234 -6.40 12.10 3.21
C ALA A 234 -5.62 13.42 3.13
N ASN A 235 -5.42 14.10 4.27
CA ASN A 235 -4.79 15.41 4.40
C ASN A 235 -5.50 16.50 3.55
N TYR A 236 -6.84 16.49 3.54
CA TYR A 236 -7.63 17.50 2.83
C TYR A 236 -7.84 18.77 3.65
N GLN A 237 -7.86 19.91 2.94
CA GLN A 237 -8.46 21.13 3.46
C GLN A 237 -9.98 20.95 3.61
N THR A 238 -10.60 21.73 4.51
CA THR A 238 -12.03 21.61 4.84
C THR A 238 -12.92 21.83 3.62
N GLU A 239 -12.64 22.88 2.86
CA GLU A 239 -13.41 23.32 1.71
C GLU A 239 -13.31 22.28 0.58
N THR A 240 -12.10 21.77 0.33
CA THR A 240 -11.86 20.69 -0.64
C THR A 240 -12.66 19.44 -0.27
N PHE A 241 -12.61 19.04 1.01
CA PHE A 241 -13.34 17.88 1.50
C PHE A 241 -14.86 18.03 1.31
N ARG A 242 -15.45 19.13 1.78
CA ARG A 242 -16.90 19.35 1.71
C ARG A 242 -17.40 19.45 0.27
N SER A 243 -16.56 19.95 -0.63
CA SER A 243 -16.88 19.99 -2.07
C SER A 243 -16.88 18.59 -2.70
N LEU A 244 -15.97 17.70 -2.29
CA LEU A 244 -15.92 16.31 -2.78
C LEU A 244 -17.00 15.40 -2.17
N PHE A 245 -17.36 15.65 -0.92
CA PHE A 245 -18.28 14.83 -0.14
C PHE A 245 -19.52 15.65 0.21
N PRO A 246 -20.52 15.77 -0.69
CA PRO A 246 -21.65 16.70 -0.51
C PRO A 246 -22.52 16.37 0.71
N ALA A 247 -22.44 15.13 1.20
CA ALA A 247 -23.17 14.62 2.37
C ALA A 247 -22.26 14.43 3.60
N TYR A 248 -21.22 15.27 3.75
CA TYR A 248 -20.25 15.18 4.85
C TYR A 248 -20.87 15.24 6.26
N ASN A 249 -22.09 15.76 6.39
CA ASN A 249 -22.84 15.85 7.65
C ASN A 249 -24.05 14.90 7.73
N ASP A 250 -24.29 14.06 6.72
CA ASP A 250 -25.39 13.09 6.71
C ASP A 250 -24.85 11.65 6.78
N THR A 251 -24.96 11.08 7.98
CA THR A 251 -24.50 9.71 8.26
C THR A 251 -25.36 8.63 7.60
N ALA A 252 -26.55 8.97 7.10
CA ALA A 252 -27.47 8.07 6.44
C ALA A 252 -27.45 8.18 4.91
N HIS A 253 -26.73 9.15 4.35
CA HIS A 253 -26.69 9.38 2.91
C HIS A 253 -26.17 8.19 2.13
N GLU A 254 -26.84 7.87 1.03
CA GLU A 254 -26.59 6.70 0.20
C GLU A 254 -25.69 7.04 -0.99
N GLY A 255 -24.67 6.22 -1.20
CA GLY A 255 -23.66 6.50 -2.21
C GLY A 255 -22.46 5.57 -2.13
N PHE A 256 -21.45 5.88 -2.91
CA PHE A 256 -20.15 5.23 -2.83
C PHE A 256 -19.09 6.09 -3.52
N LEU A 257 -17.84 5.66 -3.46
CA LEU A 257 -16.74 6.32 -4.14
C LEU A 257 -16.10 5.38 -5.14
N TYR A 258 -15.79 5.92 -6.31
CA TYR A 258 -14.70 5.39 -7.10
C TYR A 258 -13.40 6.06 -6.67
N LEU A 259 -12.35 5.26 -6.50
CA LEU A 259 -10.97 5.74 -6.50
C LEU A 259 -10.37 5.40 -7.86
N ALA A 260 -10.28 6.40 -8.73
CA ALA A 260 -9.71 6.27 -10.07
C ALA A 260 -8.21 6.53 -10.01
N THR A 261 -7.42 5.68 -10.66
CA THR A 261 -5.96 5.75 -10.58
C THR A 261 -5.27 5.30 -11.87
N CYS A 262 -4.15 5.93 -12.19
CA CYS A 262 -3.19 5.37 -13.14
C CYS A 262 -2.31 4.34 -12.44
N LEU A 263 -2.35 3.09 -12.90
CA LEU A 263 -1.64 1.94 -12.32
C LEU A 263 -0.14 1.92 -12.62
N ARG A 264 0.28 2.59 -13.71
CA ARG A 264 1.68 2.61 -14.17
C ARG A 264 2.19 4.05 -14.38
N PRO A 265 2.17 4.90 -13.33
CA PRO A 265 2.54 6.29 -13.46
C PRO A 265 4.00 6.45 -13.88
N LYS A 266 4.29 7.53 -14.60
CA LYS A 266 5.60 7.89 -15.17
C LYS A 266 6.28 9.02 -14.41
N SER A 267 5.54 9.83 -13.67
CA SER A 267 6.13 10.82 -12.78
C SER A 267 7.03 10.17 -11.73
N ARG A 268 8.15 10.82 -11.42
CA ARG A 268 9.15 10.32 -10.46
C ARG A 268 9.56 11.41 -9.52
N GLY A 269 9.23 11.19 -8.25
CA GLY A 269 9.57 12.05 -7.14
C GLY A 269 10.89 11.67 -6.47
N ASN A 270 11.10 12.26 -5.30
CA ASN A 270 12.20 11.96 -4.42
C ASN A 270 11.85 12.07 -2.92
N VAL A 271 12.72 11.47 -2.10
CA VAL A 271 12.75 11.63 -0.65
C VAL A 271 14.14 12.13 -0.26
N THR A 272 14.21 13.25 0.45
CA THR A 272 15.48 13.83 0.92
C THR A 272 15.44 14.15 2.40
N LEU A 273 16.61 14.31 3.01
CA LEU A 273 16.67 14.80 4.38
C LEU A 273 16.09 16.21 4.49
N LYS A 274 15.46 16.48 5.63
CA LYS A 274 15.15 17.84 6.09
C LYS A 274 16.26 18.36 6.99
N SER A 275 16.78 17.51 7.87
CA SER A 275 17.88 17.80 8.80
C SER A 275 18.71 16.55 9.12
N ARG A 276 19.65 16.66 10.06
CA ARG A 276 20.43 15.54 10.62
C ARG A 276 19.70 14.72 11.70
N SER A 277 18.49 15.15 12.07
CA SER A 277 17.70 14.48 13.10
C SER A 277 16.88 13.36 12.47
N ILE A 278 16.91 12.18 13.08
CA ILE A 278 16.02 11.06 12.70
C ILE A 278 14.55 11.37 13.05
N PHE A 279 14.30 12.31 13.96
CA PHE A 279 12.93 12.68 14.38
C PHE A 279 12.27 13.68 13.45
N ASP A 280 13.07 14.33 12.60
CA ASP A 280 12.54 15.28 11.64
C ASP A 280 12.09 14.49 10.42
N GLN A 281 10.80 14.60 10.07
CA GLN A 281 10.28 13.95 8.89
C GLN A 281 11.06 14.40 7.64
N PRO A 282 11.44 13.46 6.75
CA PRO A 282 12.12 13.81 5.51
C PRO A 282 11.20 14.65 4.61
N LYS A 283 11.81 15.35 3.66
CA LYS A 283 11.05 15.99 2.57
C LYS A 283 10.65 14.89 1.60
N ILE A 284 9.37 14.84 1.27
CA ILE A 284 8.79 13.86 0.34
C ILE A 284 8.13 14.66 -0.77
N ASP A 285 8.65 14.51 -1.98
CA ASP A 285 8.07 15.10 -3.18
C ASP A 285 7.72 13.96 -4.13
N PRO A 286 6.45 13.54 -4.24
CA PRO A 286 6.03 12.47 -5.14
C PRO A 286 5.97 12.91 -6.62
N ALA A 287 6.06 14.21 -6.91
CA ALA A 287 5.93 14.78 -8.25
C ALA A 287 4.66 14.34 -9.00
N TYR A 288 3.52 14.19 -8.31
CA TYR A 288 2.27 13.77 -8.94
C TYR A 288 1.91 14.64 -10.14
N LEU A 289 1.47 13.99 -11.23
CA LEU A 289 1.00 14.65 -12.47
C LEU A 289 2.06 15.53 -13.15
N GLN A 290 3.35 15.33 -12.85
CA GLN A 290 4.44 16.02 -13.55
C GLN A 290 4.57 15.54 -15.01
N ASN A 291 4.16 14.31 -15.29
CA ASN A 291 4.13 13.75 -16.64
C ASN A 291 2.70 13.69 -17.18
N ASP A 292 2.46 14.24 -18.37
CA ASP A 292 1.14 14.27 -19.04
C ASP A 292 0.54 12.89 -19.31
N TYR A 293 1.36 11.84 -19.38
CA TYR A 293 0.86 10.47 -19.43
C TYR A 293 0.00 10.15 -18.20
N ASP A 294 0.39 10.61 -17.01
CA ASP A 294 -0.31 10.30 -15.76
C ASP A 294 -1.67 10.99 -15.72
N VAL A 295 -1.75 12.21 -16.24
CA VAL A 295 -3.00 12.96 -16.40
C VAL A 295 -3.96 12.17 -17.31
N ARG A 296 -3.52 11.84 -18.54
CA ARG A 296 -4.36 11.12 -19.51
C ARG A 296 -4.77 9.73 -18.99
N CYS A 297 -3.84 8.99 -18.41
CA CYS A 297 -4.11 7.67 -17.84
C CYS A 297 -5.13 7.72 -16.69
N THR A 298 -5.07 8.76 -15.86
CA THR A 298 -6.04 8.98 -14.77
C THR A 298 -7.38 9.45 -15.30
N HIS A 299 -7.41 10.30 -16.35
CA HIS A 299 -8.64 10.69 -17.05
C HIS A 299 -9.39 9.46 -17.58
N GLU A 300 -8.68 8.54 -18.25
CA GLU A 300 -9.28 7.28 -18.71
C GLU A 300 -9.83 6.42 -17.55
N ALA A 301 -9.19 6.43 -16.38
CA ALA A 301 -9.69 5.74 -15.20
C ALA A 301 -10.99 6.38 -14.68
N ILE A 302 -11.08 7.71 -14.68
CA ILE A 302 -12.30 8.44 -14.31
C ILE A 302 -13.42 8.14 -15.32
N ASN A 303 -13.12 8.15 -16.62
CA ASN A 303 -14.09 7.81 -17.66
C ASN A 303 -14.63 6.39 -17.48
N LEU A 304 -13.76 5.42 -17.21
CA LEU A 304 -14.15 4.05 -16.90
C LEU A 304 -15.13 4.00 -15.71
N ALA A 305 -14.82 4.71 -14.61
CA ALA A 305 -15.70 4.82 -13.45
C ALA A 305 -17.08 5.37 -13.82
N VAL A 306 -17.14 6.49 -14.54
CA VAL A 306 -18.40 7.12 -14.94
C VAL A 306 -19.19 6.25 -15.92
N GLU A 307 -18.53 5.56 -16.84
CA GLU A 307 -19.18 4.67 -17.81
C GLU A 307 -19.89 3.49 -17.12
N THR A 308 -19.31 2.92 -16.06
CA THR A 308 -19.93 1.80 -15.33
C THR A 308 -21.33 2.12 -14.80
N LEU A 309 -21.61 3.39 -14.52
CA LEU A 309 -22.91 3.87 -14.01
C LEU A 309 -24.03 3.75 -15.05
N ASN A 310 -23.69 3.57 -16.33
CA ASN A 310 -24.65 3.26 -17.39
C ASN A 310 -25.12 1.80 -17.35
N SER A 311 -24.59 0.95 -16.48
CA SER A 311 -25.10 -0.42 -16.35
C SER A 311 -26.56 -0.43 -15.84
N PRO A 312 -27.37 -1.46 -16.20
CA PRO A 312 -28.76 -1.54 -15.78
C PRO A 312 -28.98 -1.40 -14.27
N LYS A 313 -28.13 -2.02 -13.44
CA LYS A 313 -28.27 -2.00 -11.99
C LYS A 313 -27.94 -0.64 -11.36
N PHE A 314 -26.91 0.07 -11.82
CA PHE A 314 -26.65 1.42 -11.33
C PHE A 314 -27.72 2.42 -11.75
N ARG A 315 -28.31 2.27 -12.95
CA ARG A 315 -29.48 3.06 -13.36
C ARG A 315 -30.70 2.78 -12.48
N GLU A 316 -30.99 1.52 -12.18
CA GLU A 316 -32.06 1.10 -11.26
C GLU A 316 -31.88 1.71 -9.86
N PHE A 317 -30.65 1.73 -9.34
CA PHE A 317 -30.32 2.35 -8.05
C PHE A 317 -30.29 3.89 -8.07
N GLY A 318 -30.53 4.50 -9.24
CA GLY A 318 -30.55 5.95 -9.42
C GLY A 318 -29.18 6.59 -9.24
N ALA A 319 -28.11 5.90 -9.64
CA ALA A 319 -26.74 6.38 -9.49
C ALA A 319 -26.50 7.70 -10.26
N ARG A 320 -25.94 8.68 -9.58
CA ARG A 320 -25.59 10.00 -10.13
C ARG A 320 -24.23 10.44 -9.62
N VAL A 321 -23.33 10.72 -10.55
CA VAL A 321 -22.02 11.31 -10.22
C VAL A 321 -22.24 12.67 -9.57
N HIS A 322 -21.49 12.92 -8.50
CA HIS A 322 -21.37 14.23 -7.89
C HIS A 322 -20.26 15.02 -8.56
N PHE A 323 -20.51 16.30 -8.85
CA PHE A 323 -19.53 17.22 -9.40
C PHE A 323 -19.12 18.20 -8.29
N PRO A 324 -17.87 18.17 -7.81
CA PRO A 324 -17.43 19.08 -6.77
C PRO A 324 -17.40 20.52 -7.28
N ASP A 325 -17.88 21.44 -6.44
CA ASP A 325 -17.89 22.87 -6.74
C ASP A 325 -16.55 23.50 -6.34
N PHE A 326 -15.52 23.32 -7.17
CA PHE A 326 -14.24 23.99 -7.03
C PHE A 326 -14.22 25.28 -7.84
N GLU A 327 -13.90 26.40 -7.19
CA GLU A 327 -13.86 27.73 -7.81
C GLU A 327 -12.97 27.72 -9.07
N GLU A 328 -11.81 27.09 -8.98
CA GLU A 328 -10.83 26.96 -10.05
C GLU A 328 -11.34 26.16 -11.25
N CYS A 329 -12.33 25.26 -11.04
CA CYS A 329 -12.83 24.37 -12.10
C CYS A 329 -14.16 24.84 -12.71
N ARG A 330 -14.82 25.89 -12.17
CA ARG A 330 -16.16 26.35 -12.61
C ARG A 330 -16.24 26.79 -14.07
N HIS A 331 -15.13 27.26 -14.64
CA HIS A 331 -15.07 27.76 -16.01
C HIS A 331 -15.03 26.63 -17.05
N PHE A 332 -14.78 25.39 -16.63
CA PHE A 332 -14.89 24.21 -17.48
C PHE A 332 -16.31 23.68 -17.50
N ARG A 333 -16.61 22.85 -18.50
CA ARG A 333 -17.84 22.07 -18.51
C ARG A 333 -17.77 21.03 -17.37
N GLN A 334 -18.75 21.09 -16.46
CA GLN A 334 -18.84 20.19 -15.30
C GLN A 334 -19.25 18.77 -15.71
N ASP A 335 -18.35 18.07 -16.40
CA ASP A 335 -18.52 16.71 -16.91
C ASP A 335 -17.15 16.03 -16.83
N TYR A 336 -17.04 14.93 -16.09
CA TYR A 336 -15.76 14.23 -15.92
C TYR A 336 -15.19 13.66 -17.23
N ARG A 337 -16.01 13.58 -18.28
CA ARG A 337 -15.58 13.22 -19.64
C ARG A 337 -14.83 14.34 -20.36
N ASP A 338 -14.93 15.57 -19.86
CA ASP A 338 -14.09 16.68 -20.28
C ASP A 338 -12.73 16.53 -19.57
N GLN A 339 -11.66 16.37 -20.36
CA GLN A 339 -10.33 16.17 -19.83
C GLN A 339 -9.88 17.36 -18.98
N ASP A 340 -10.17 18.60 -19.41
CA ASP A 340 -9.71 19.81 -18.73
C ASP A 340 -10.37 19.93 -17.35
N TYR A 341 -11.68 19.65 -17.27
CA TYR A 341 -12.38 19.57 -15.99
C TYR A 341 -11.81 18.48 -15.08
N SER A 342 -11.62 17.28 -15.63
CA SER A 342 -11.12 16.15 -14.84
C SER A 342 -9.68 16.38 -14.33
N GLU A 343 -8.82 17.02 -15.12
CA GLU A 343 -7.47 17.39 -14.72
C GLU A 343 -7.50 18.47 -13.63
N CYS A 344 -8.37 19.47 -13.76
CA CYS A 344 -8.58 20.46 -12.71
C CYS A 344 -8.95 19.79 -11.38
N VAL A 345 -9.90 18.85 -11.40
CA VAL A 345 -10.27 18.06 -10.22
C VAL A 345 -9.09 17.21 -9.72
N MET A 346 -8.31 16.56 -10.60
CA MET A 346 -7.13 15.77 -10.21
C MET A 346 -6.12 16.60 -9.41
N ARG A 347 -5.85 17.83 -9.84
CA ARG A 347 -4.83 18.71 -9.24
C ARG A 347 -5.24 19.24 -7.87
N ILE A 348 -6.53 19.32 -7.58
CA ILE A 348 -7.08 19.82 -6.30
C ILE A 348 -7.40 18.66 -5.35
N ALA A 349 -7.98 17.58 -5.87
CA ALA A 349 -8.56 16.48 -5.11
C ALA A 349 -7.75 15.17 -5.18
N GLY A 350 -6.64 15.14 -5.90
CA GLY A 350 -5.77 13.97 -5.96
C GLY A 350 -5.21 13.63 -4.58
N VAL A 351 -5.26 12.35 -4.20
CA VAL A 351 -4.70 11.84 -2.95
C VAL A 351 -3.81 10.64 -3.20
N THR A 352 -2.85 10.42 -2.31
CA THR A 352 -2.03 9.21 -2.33
C THR A 352 -2.90 7.96 -2.12
N SER A 353 -2.59 6.86 -2.83
CA SER A 353 -3.12 5.53 -2.50
C SER A 353 -2.42 4.90 -1.30
N HIS A 354 -1.44 5.59 -0.71
CA HIS A 354 -0.53 5.12 0.31
C HIS A 354 0.32 3.92 -0.16
N HIS A 355 0.75 3.92 -1.42
CA HIS A 355 1.61 2.90 -2.02
C HIS A 355 2.98 3.45 -2.47
N PRO A 356 3.68 4.32 -1.68
CA PRO A 356 4.96 4.85 -2.10
C PRO A 356 5.99 3.73 -2.23
N CYS A 357 6.75 3.74 -3.32
CA CYS A 357 7.72 2.71 -3.68
C CYS A 357 8.94 3.31 -4.41
N GLY A 358 9.98 2.50 -4.60
CA GLY A 358 11.03 2.73 -5.61
C GLY A 358 12.22 3.62 -5.25
N THR A 359 12.24 4.16 -4.03
CA THR A 359 13.27 5.10 -3.55
C THR A 359 14.67 4.52 -3.36
N CYS A 360 14.81 3.20 -3.38
CA CYS A 360 16.08 2.47 -3.32
C CYS A 360 16.10 1.39 -4.41
N ARG A 361 15.73 1.76 -5.64
CA ARG A 361 15.51 0.86 -6.78
C ARG A 361 16.54 -0.26 -6.90
N MET A 362 16.04 -1.48 -7.05
CA MET A 362 16.79 -2.66 -7.48
C MET A 362 17.11 -2.61 -8.98
N GLY A 363 18.30 -3.05 -9.36
CA GLY A 363 18.67 -3.17 -10.78
C GLY A 363 20.04 -3.81 -10.97
N THR A 364 20.34 -4.18 -12.22
CA THR A 364 21.64 -4.68 -12.65
C THR A 364 22.57 -3.55 -13.08
N ASP A 365 22.00 -2.42 -13.47
CA ASP A 365 22.70 -1.21 -13.91
C ASP A 365 23.32 -0.39 -12.76
N ASP A 366 24.24 0.50 -13.10
CA ASP A 366 24.97 1.34 -12.14
C ASP A 366 24.08 2.40 -11.45
N ASN A 367 22.89 2.69 -12.00
CA ASN A 367 21.94 3.64 -11.42
C ASN A 367 20.94 2.95 -10.47
N SER A 368 21.30 1.82 -9.89
CA SER A 368 20.50 1.11 -8.88
C SER A 368 21.11 1.27 -7.49
N VAL A 369 20.28 1.23 -6.45
CA VAL A 369 20.74 1.30 -5.05
C VAL A 369 21.08 -0.09 -4.52
N VAL A 370 20.30 -1.09 -4.91
CA VAL A 370 20.54 -2.50 -4.58
C VAL A 370 20.68 -3.35 -5.84
N ASP A 371 21.44 -4.42 -5.73
CA ASP A 371 21.50 -5.44 -6.78
C ASP A 371 20.35 -6.47 -6.70
N GLU A 372 20.33 -7.42 -7.63
CA GLU A 372 19.33 -8.50 -7.69
C GLU A 372 19.33 -9.45 -6.48
N LYS A 373 20.38 -9.39 -5.65
CA LYS A 373 20.47 -10.10 -4.37
C LYS A 373 20.10 -9.19 -3.20
N LEU A 374 19.51 -8.03 -3.47
CA LEU A 374 19.07 -7.04 -2.48
C LEU A 374 20.22 -6.37 -1.71
N ARG A 375 21.47 -6.54 -2.15
CA ARG A 375 22.65 -5.99 -1.48
C ARG A 375 22.81 -4.53 -1.85
N VAL A 376 23.04 -3.67 -0.85
CA VAL A 376 23.30 -2.24 -1.07
C VAL A 376 24.66 -2.08 -1.74
N ARG A 377 24.69 -1.37 -2.86
CA ARG A 377 25.92 -1.22 -3.65
C ARG A 377 26.97 -0.42 -2.89
N GLY A 378 28.24 -0.85 -2.99
CA GLY A 378 29.36 -0.23 -2.29
C GLY A 378 29.39 -0.44 -0.76
N VAL A 379 28.48 -1.25 -0.20
CA VAL A 379 28.39 -1.52 1.24
C VAL A 379 28.37 -3.02 1.50
N ILE A 380 29.22 -3.49 2.40
CA ILE A 380 29.32 -4.92 2.74
C ILE A 380 28.38 -5.24 3.90
N GLY A 381 27.60 -6.31 3.78
CA GLY A 381 26.74 -6.81 4.87
C GLY A 381 25.50 -5.96 5.13
N LEU A 382 25.00 -5.23 4.12
CA LEU A 382 23.77 -4.47 4.18
C LEU A 382 22.84 -4.84 3.02
N ARG A 383 21.57 -5.14 3.34
CA ARG A 383 20.51 -5.37 2.36
C ARG A 383 19.28 -4.51 2.64
N ILE A 384 18.42 -4.38 1.64
CA ILE A 384 17.11 -3.73 1.76
C ILE A 384 16.04 -4.67 1.24
N MET A 385 14.99 -4.92 2.03
CA MET A 385 13.82 -5.68 1.63
C MET A 385 12.56 -4.99 2.12
N ASP A 386 12.07 -4.03 1.32
CA ASP A 386 10.79 -3.35 1.48
C ASP A 386 10.36 -2.71 0.14
N ALA A 387 9.31 -1.89 0.12
CA ALA A 387 8.80 -1.27 -1.10
C ALA A 387 9.77 -0.30 -1.81
N SER A 388 10.82 0.18 -1.12
CA SER A 388 11.82 1.07 -1.72
C SER A 388 12.57 0.41 -2.89
N ILE A 389 12.71 -0.91 -2.91
CA ILE A 389 13.52 -1.59 -3.94
C ILE A 389 12.76 -1.85 -5.24
N LEU A 390 11.45 -1.63 -5.28
CA LEU A 390 10.64 -1.88 -6.47
C LEU A 390 11.11 -1.01 -7.65
N PRO A 391 11.46 -1.59 -8.81
CA PRO A 391 12.02 -0.81 -9.92
C PRO A 391 10.98 0.00 -10.70
N SER A 392 9.72 -0.39 -10.63
CA SER A 392 8.63 0.30 -11.33
C SER A 392 7.29 0.08 -10.60
N PRO A 393 6.29 0.95 -10.82
CA PRO A 393 4.96 0.77 -10.24
C PRO A 393 4.36 -0.57 -10.62
N ILE A 394 3.82 -1.30 -9.67
CA ILE A 394 3.04 -2.50 -9.96
C ILE A 394 1.60 -2.12 -10.30
N SER A 395 0.91 -2.96 -11.09
CA SER A 395 -0.51 -2.73 -11.42
C SER A 395 -1.41 -3.29 -10.33
N GLY A 396 -1.51 -2.60 -9.19
CA GLY A 396 -2.34 -2.99 -8.06
C GLY A 396 -1.76 -2.59 -6.71
N THR A 397 -2.33 -3.11 -5.63
CA THR A 397 -1.86 -2.85 -4.26
C THR A 397 -0.58 -3.65 -3.95
N PRO A 398 0.45 -3.04 -3.33
CA PRO A 398 1.78 -3.66 -3.20
C PRO A 398 1.89 -4.74 -2.14
N ASN A 399 0.94 -4.86 -1.21
CA ASN A 399 1.10 -5.74 -0.05
C ASN A 399 1.40 -7.20 -0.42
N SER A 400 0.63 -7.82 -1.32
CA SER A 400 0.84 -9.21 -1.72
C SER A 400 2.17 -9.41 -2.45
N VAL A 401 2.57 -8.44 -3.29
CA VAL A 401 3.85 -8.46 -4.00
C VAL A 401 5.02 -8.37 -3.02
N LEU A 402 4.92 -7.49 -2.00
CA LEU A 402 5.97 -7.35 -0.98
C LEU A 402 6.13 -8.60 -0.12
N ILE A 403 5.02 -9.28 0.21
CA ILE A 403 5.06 -10.57 0.92
C ILE A 403 5.78 -11.62 0.06
N ALA A 404 5.39 -11.76 -1.22
CA ALA A 404 6.04 -12.71 -2.13
C ALA A 404 7.53 -12.40 -2.34
N MET A 405 7.90 -11.12 -2.43
CA MET A 405 9.30 -10.69 -2.51
C MET A 405 10.07 -11.01 -1.22
N ALA A 406 9.45 -10.88 -0.05
CA ALA A 406 10.08 -11.21 1.23
C ALA A 406 10.34 -12.73 1.35
N GLU A 407 9.41 -13.57 0.90
CA GLU A 407 9.62 -15.02 0.80
C GLU A 407 10.79 -15.34 -0.14
N ARG A 408 10.85 -14.70 -1.31
CA ARG A 408 11.97 -14.87 -2.24
C ARG A 408 13.29 -14.37 -1.65
N ALA A 409 13.27 -13.26 -0.91
CA ALA A 409 14.43 -12.71 -0.24
C ALA A 409 14.99 -13.69 0.80
N PHE A 410 14.13 -14.40 1.52
CA PHE A 410 14.55 -15.43 2.47
C PHE A 410 15.39 -16.52 1.80
N ASP A 411 14.96 -17.03 0.65
CA ASP A 411 15.74 -18.02 -0.12
C ASP A 411 17.08 -17.44 -0.60
N VAL A 412 17.08 -16.21 -1.11
CA VAL A 412 18.30 -15.51 -1.56
C VAL A 412 19.31 -15.30 -0.43
N ILE A 413 18.83 -15.00 0.78
CA ILE A 413 19.67 -14.74 1.95
C ILE A 413 20.19 -16.05 2.57
N THR A 414 19.36 -17.10 2.56
CA THR A 414 19.72 -18.41 3.11
C THR A 414 20.43 -19.32 2.12
N GLU A 415 20.65 -18.85 0.89
CA GLU A 415 21.25 -19.60 -0.22
C GLU A 415 20.51 -20.91 -0.52
N ARG A 416 19.19 -20.94 -0.29
CA ARG A 416 18.35 -22.08 -0.67
C ARG A 416 18.13 -22.05 -2.18
N THR A 417 18.74 -22.99 -2.89
CA THR A 417 18.43 -23.24 -4.30
C THR A 417 17.01 -23.79 -4.41
N SER A 418 16.19 -23.15 -5.24
CA SER A 418 14.91 -23.69 -5.71
C SER A 418 15.21 -24.92 -6.57
N ASN A 419 15.31 -26.10 -5.95
CA ASN A 419 15.36 -27.39 -6.64
C ASN A 419 13.95 -27.84 -7.03
#